data_AF-A0A2V9FHX0-F1
#
_entry.id   AF-A0A2V9FHX0-F1
#
_cell.length_a   1.000
_cell.length_b   1.000
_cell.length_c   1.000
_cell.angle_alpha   90.00
_cell.angle_beta   90.00
_cell.angle_gamma   90.00
#
_symmetry.space_group_name_H-M   'P 1'
#
loop_
_entity.id
_entity.type
_entity.pdbx_description
1 polymer ?
#
loop_
_entity_poly.entity_id
_entity_poly.type
_entity_poly.pdbx_seq_one_letter_code
_entity_poly.pdbx_strand_id
1 'polypeptide(L)'
;MWGIDELLTYHYLEAEFFRCSDTRPEQYWSLSKRDQADAIWRALFVENTPVSEATRGIIAVLKAFHLPTDRPDLAEARSFFKAQTLEAHIHKVFQMAGVSTVVMTNDPLDPEEAAVWLNGVASDKQFCAVLRLDRILCNWTTHWQVLAGQGYRVDEQASGKSGWWTGTSACNPCTWRSRCRTPSNIRATLSAIDC
;
A
#
# COMPACT_ATOMS: atom_id res chain seq x y z
N MET A 1 -5.34 3.41 -1.44
CA MET A 1 -6.46 3.09 -2.37
C MET A 1 -7.59 2.49 -1.54
N TRP A 2 -8.84 2.92 -1.72
CA TRP A 2 -10.01 2.40 -1.00
C TRP A 2 -11.31 2.67 -1.79
N GLY A 3 -12.38 1.94 -1.49
CA GLY A 3 -13.66 2.04 -2.19
C GLY A 3 -13.91 0.89 -3.17
N ILE A 4 -15.17 0.69 -3.57
CA ILE A 4 -15.57 -0.49 -4.34
C ILE A 4 -14.87 -0.59 -5.71
N ASP A 5 -14.67 0.54 -6.39
CA ASP A 5 -14.00 0.54 -7.70
C ASP A 5 -12.52 0.14 -7.55
N GLU A 6 -11.81 0.62 -6.52
CA GLU A 6 -10.42 0.22 -6.24
C GLU A 6 -10.29 -1.26 -5.86
N LEU A 7 -11.29 -1.80 -5.12
CA LEU A 7 -11.32 -3.21 -4.78
C LEU A 7 -11.52 -4.10 -6.01
N LEU A 8 -12.37 -3.68 -6.95
CA LEU A 8 -12.66 -4.42 -8.16
C LEU A 8 -11.53 -4.33 -9.19
N THR A 9 -10.86 -3.18 -9.32
CA THR A 9 -9.68 -3.03 -10.18
C THR A 9 -8.39 -3.49 -9.50
N TYR A 10 -8.49 -4.39 -8.51
CA TYR A 10 -7.31 -5.05 -7.96
C TYR A 10 -6.79 -6.06 -8.97
N HIS A 11 -5.47 -6.04 -9.21
CA HIS A 11 -4.81 -6.80 -10.29
C HIS A 11 -5.15 -8.31 -10.36
N TYR A 12 -5.58 -8.94 -9.27
CA TYR A 12 -6.05 -10.34 -9.31
C TYR A 12 -7.38 -10.47 -10.07
N LEU A 13 -8.32 -9.56 -9.83
CA LEU A 13 -9.60 -9.52 -10.54
C LEU A 13 -9.43 -9.05 -11.99
N GLU A 14 -8.48 -8.16 -12.26
CA GLU A 14 -8.14 -7.77 -13.64
C GLU A 14 -7.61 -8.99 -14.42
N ALA A 15 -6.72 -9.78 -13.81
CA ALA A 15 -6.22 -11.01 -14.41
C ALA A 15 -7.32 -12.06 -14.64
N GLU A 16 -8.25 -12.21 -13.71
CA GLU A 16 -9.41 -13.10 -13.88
C GLU A 16 -10.36 -12.58 -14.97
N PHE A 17 -10.61 -11.27 -15.03
CA PHE A 17 -11.44 -10.64 -16.04
C PHE A 17 -10.94 -10.93 -17.46
N PHE A 18 -9.64 -10.81 -17.73
CA PHE A 18 -9.07 -11.12 -19.05
C PHE A 18 -9.19 -12.60 -19.44
N ARG A 19 -9.45 -13.51 -18.49
CA ARG A 19 -9.71 -14.93 -18.78
C ARG A 19 -11.18 -15.21 -19.07
N CYS A 20 -12.08 -14.33 -18.64
CA CYS A 20 -13.52 -14.49 -18.75
C CYS A 20 -14.16 -13.52 -19.76
N SER A 21 -13.40 -12.59 -20.32
CA SER A 21 -13.86 -11.57 -21.27
C SER A 21 -13.03 -11.58 -22.55
N ASP A 22 -13.66 -11.28 -23.68
CA ASP A 22 -13.00 -11.04 -24.97
C ASP A 22 -12.41 -9.62 -25.08
N THR A 23 -12.50 -8.81 -24.02
CA THR A 23 -11.98 -7.44 -23.99
C THR A 23 -10.46 -7.43 -24.15
N ARG A 24 -9.95 -6.68 -25.13
CA ARG A 24 -8.50 -6.56 -25.34
C ARG A 24 -7.86 -5.66 -24.29
N PRO A 25 -6.60 -5.89 -23.88
CA PRO A 25 -5.91 -5.04 -22.91
C PRO A 25 -5.95 -3.56 -23.25
N GLU A 26 -5.74 -3.19 -24.52
CA GLU A 26 -5.73 -1.79 -24.95
C GLU A 26 -7.10 -1.13 -24.76
N GLN A 27 -8.18 -1.89 -24.97
CA GLN A 27 -9.54 -1.43 -24.73
C GLN A 27 -9.77 -1.24 -23.24
N TYR A 28 -9.42 -2.22 -22.41
CA TYR A 28 -9.59 -2.16 -20.96
C TYR A 28 -8.83 -1.00 -20.32
N TRP A 29 -7.57 -0.77 -20.71
CA TRP A 29 -6.76 0.31 -20.15
C TRP A 29 -7.15 1.70 -20.68
N SER A 30 -7.99 1.78 -21.72
CA SER A 30 -8.59 3.04 -22.18
C SER A 30 -9.84 3.44 -21.39
N LEU A 31 -10.42 2.52 -20.61
CA LEU A 31 -11.61 2.76 -19.81
C LEU A 31 -11.30 3.64 -18.60
N SER A 32 -12.31 4.37 -18.11
CA SER A 32 -12.21 4.97 -16.79
C SER A 32 -12.20 3.88 -15.71
N LYS A 33 -11.62 4.15 -14.54
CA LYS A 33 -11.62 3.19 -13.42
C LYS A 33 -13.02 2.69 -13.05
N ARG A 34 -14.02 3.57 -13.17
CA ARG A 34 -15.43 3.22 -12.95
C ARG A 34 -15.92 2.19 -13.98
N ASP A 35 -15.62 2.42 -15.25
CA ASP A 35 -16.01 1.52 -16.34
C ASP A 35 -15.26 0.19 -16.29
N GLN A 36 -13.99 0.20 -15.83
CA GLN A 36 -13.22 -1.01 -15.53
C GLN A 36 -13.90 -1.83 -14.43
N ALA A 37 -14.26 -1.19 -13.31
CA ALA A 37 -14.97 -1.85 -12.22
C ALA A 37 -16.34 -2.39 -12.67
N ASP A 38 -17.08 -1.66 -13.51
CA ASP A 38 -18.36 -2.13 -14.08
C ASP A 38 -18.16 -3.34 -15.00
N ALA A 39 -17.12 -3.35 -15.83
CA ALA A 39 -16.78 -4.48 -16.69
C ALA A 39 -16.40 -5.73 -15.89
N ILE A 40 -15.59 -5.57 -14.83
CA ILE A 40 -15.21 -6.66 -13.93
C ILE A 40 -16.42 -7.18 -13.16
N TRP A 41 -17.26 -6.30 -12.60
CA TRP A 41 -18.46 -6.70 -11.88
C TRP A 41 -19.40 -7.52 -12.76
N ARG A 42 -19.67 -7.02 -13.97
CA ARG A 42 -20.53 -7.71 -14.92
C ARG A 42 -19.97 -9.09 -15.28
N ALA A 43 -18.70 -9.17 -15.68
CA ALA A 43 -18.11 -10.43 -16.12
C ALA A 43 -17.99 -11.45 -14.99
N LEU A 44 -17.47 -11.06 -13.82
CA LEU A 44 -17.09 -12.01 -12.76
C LEU A 44 -18.18 -12.30 -11.72
N PHE A 45 -19.19 -11.44 -11.59
CA PHE A 45 -20.21 -11.54 -10.54
C PHE A 45 -21.64 -11.67 -11.08
N VAL A 46 -21.92 -11.13 -12.28
CA VAL A 46 -23.26 -11.20 -12.90
C VAL A 46 -23.33 -12.31 -13.93
N GLU A 47 -22.42 -12.33 -14.89
CA GLU A 47 -22.38 -13.32 -15.98
C GLU A 47 -21.79 -14.66 -15.52
N ASN A 48 -20.98 -14.63 -14.46
CA ASN A 48 -20.36 -15.81 -13.85
C ASN A 48 -20.61 -15.85 -12.34
N THR A 49 -20.56 -17.04 -11.75
CA THR A 49 -20.65 -17.20 -10.30
C THR A 49 -19.30 -16.87 -9.65
N PRO A 50 -19.24 -15.96 -8.66
CA PRO A 50 -17.99 -15.51 -8.03
C PRO A 50 -17.43 -16.57 -7.06
N VAL A 51 -16.77 -17.59 -7.60
CA VAL A 51 -16.21 -18.72 -6.83
C VAL A 51 -14.72 -18.58 -6.50
N SER A 52 -13.99 -17.70 -7.19
CA SER A 52 -12.57 -17.48 -6.93
C SER A 52 -12.34 -16.79 -5.58
N GLU A 53 -11.17 -16.98 -4.97
CA GLU A 53 -10.87 -16.34 -3.68
C GLU A 53 -10.88 -14.80 -3.77
N ALA A 54 -10.44 -14.23 -4.90
CA ALA A 54 -10.48 -12.79 -5.12
C ALA A 54 -11.93 -12.27 -5.15
N THR A 55 -12.83 -12.92 -5.91
CA THR A 55 -14.24 -12.53 -5.99
C THR A 55 -14.98 -12.78 -4.68
N ARG A 56 -14.71 -13.89 -3.99
CA ARG A 56 -15.23 -14.17 -2.64
C ARG A 56 -14.82 -13.10 -1.63
N GLY A 57 -13.59 -12.57 -1.73
CA GLY A 57 -13.12 -11.46 -0.92
C GLY A 57 -13.99 -10.20 -1.07
N ILE A 58 -14.36 -9.84 -2.30
CA ILE A 58 -15.25 -8.70 -2.56
C ILE A 58 -16.64 -8.93 -1.93
N ILE A 59 -17.20 -10.13 -2.11
CA ILE A 59 -18.49 -10.50 -1.51
C ILE A 59 -18.43 -10.43 0.01
N ALA A 60 -17.34 -10.88 0.63
CA ALA A 60 -17.16 -10.79 2.08
C ALA A 60 -17.12 -9.33 2.56
N VAL A 61 -16.42 -8.44 1.84
CA VAL A 61 -16.38 -7.01 2.14
C VAL A 61 -17.78 -6.39 2.04
N LEU A 62 -18.51 -6.64 0.94
CA LEU A 62 -19.87 -6.12 0.77
C LEU A 62 -20.80 -6.60 1.89
N LYS A 63 -20.75 -7.90 2.24
CA LYS A 63 -21.52 -8.46 3.36
C LYS A 63 -21.18 -7.81 4.70
N ALA A 64 -19.89 -7.58 4.98
CA ALA A 64 -19.45 -6.94 6.22
C ALA A 64 -19.98 -5.50 6.36
N PHE A 65 -20.18 -4.80 5.25
CA PHE A 65 -20.80 -3.48 5.22
C PHE A 65 -22.32 -3.51 5.06
N HIS A 66 -22.95 -4.69 5.08
CA HIS A 66 -24.38 -4.89 4.85
C HIS A 66 -24.88 -4.34 3.49
N LEU A 67 -24.02 -4.41 2.47
CA LEU A 67 -24.35 -4.02 1.10
C LEU A 67 -24.86 -5.24 0.32
N PRO A 68 -25.77 -5.03 -0.64
CA PRO A 68 -26.30 -6.12 -1.44
C PRO A 68 -25.22 -6.69 -2.38
N THR A 69 -25.27 -8.00 -2.58
CA THR A 69 -24.25 -8.75 -3.35
C THR A 69 -24.79 -9.37 -4.63
N ASP A 70 -26.07 -9.17 -4.89
CA ASP A 70 -26.85 -9.76 -5.99
C ASP A 70 -27.38 -8.70 -6.97
N ARG A 71 -26.85 -7.47 -6.88
CA ARG A 71 -27.24 -6.36 -7.76
C ARG A 71 -26.55 -6.45 -9.12
N PRO A 72 -27.24 -6.07 -10.20
CA PRO A 72 -26.63 -5.99 -11.53
C PRO A 72 -25.64 -4.83 -11.66
N ASP A 73 -25.66 -3.86 -10.73
CA ASP A 73 -24.79 -2.69 -10.72
C ASP A 73 -24.23 -2.38 -9.33
N LEU A 74 -23.30 -1.42 -9.28
CA LEU A 74 -22.56 -1.01 -8.08
C LEU A 74 -23.05 0.33 -7.49
N ALA A 75 -24.21 0.85 -7.91
CA ALA A 75 -24.64 2.21 -7.55
C ALA A 75 -24.76 2.41 -6.04
N GLU A 76 -25.36 1.44 -5.35
CA GLU A 76 -25.55 1.45 -3.90
C GLU A 76 -24.21 1.38 -3.15
N ALA A 77 -23.33 0.45 -3.55
CA ALA A 77 -22.00 0.33 -2.98
C ALA A 77 -21.18 1.63 -3.17
N ARG A 78 -21.19 2.21 -4.37
CA ARG A 78 -20.51 3.49 -4.65
C ARG A 78 -21.05 4.62 -3.78
N SER A 79 -22.38 4.71 -3.63
CA SER A 79 -23.01 5.70 -2.75
C SER A 79 -22.54 5.55 -1.30
N PHE A 80 -22.50 4.31 -0.80
CA PHE A 80 -22.02 4.00 0.55
C PHE A 80 -20.57 4.44 0.78
N PHE A 81 -19.63 4.04 -0.09
CA PHE A 81 -18.22 4.39 0.06
C PHE A 81 -17.98 5.89 -0.09
N LYS A 82 -18.68 6.57 -1.01
CA LYS A 82 -18.59 8.03 -1.20
C LYS A 82 -19.04 8.82 0.03
N ALA A 83 -19.98 8.29 0.81
CA ALA A 83 -20.47 8.95 2.02
C ALA A 83 -19.48 8.87 3.21
N GLN A 84 -18.41 8.08 3.10
CA GLN A 84 -17.45 7.93 4.20
C GLN A 84 -16.33 8.98 4.12
N THR A 85 -15.82 9.39 5.28
CA THR A 85 -14.51 10.06 5.40
C THR A 85 -13.41 9.00 5.50
N LEU A 86 -12.20 9.31 5.02
CA LEU A 86 -11.08 8.38 5.03
C LEU A 86 -10.75 7.86 6.45
N GLU A 87 -10.63 8.74 7.44
CA GLU A 87 -10.26 8.34 8.81
C GLU A 87 -11.31 7.41 9.43
N ALA A 88 -12.60 7.76 9.32
CA ALA A 88 -13.69 6.94 9.81
C ALA A 88 -13.75 5.57 9.12
N HIS A 89 -13.47 5.53 7.80
CA HIS A 89 -13.45 4.28 7.05
C HIS A 89 -12.31 3.37 7.52
N ILE A 90 -11.09 3.90 7.68
CA ILE A 90 -9.94 3.16 8.22
C ILE A 90 -10.28 2.57 9.58
N HIS A 91 -10.80 3.38 10.51
CA HIS A 91 -11.14 2.92 11.85
C HIS A 91 -12.16 1.78 11.82
N LYS A 92 -13.22 1.92 11.01
CA LYS A 92 -14.25 0.89 10.85
C LYS A 92 -13.70 -0.40 10.26
N VAL A 93 -12.86 -0.31 9.23
CA VAL A 93 -12.22 -1.49 8.63
C VAL A 93 -11.33 -2.21 9.65
N PHE A 94 -10.52 -1.48 10.40
CA PHE A 94 -9.65 -2.07 11.42
C PHE A 94 -10.46 -2.76 12.52
N GLN A 95 -11.52 -2.12 12.99
CA GLN A 95 -12.43 -2.69 13.98
C GLN A 95 -13.08 -4.00 13.48
N MET A 96 -13.65 -3.99 12.28
CA MET A 96 -14.32 -5.16 11.71
C MET A 96 -13.34 -6.32 11.43
N ALA A 97 -12.12 -5.99 10.98
CA ALA A 97 -11.08 -6.97 10.70
C ALA A 97 -10.34 -7.46 11.95
N GLY A 98 -10.57 -6.86 13.12
CA GLY A 98 -9.82 -7.15 14.35
C GLY A 98 -8.35 -6.75 14.28
N VAL A 99 -8.01 -5.75 13.46
CA VAL A 99 -6.64 -5.30 13.21
C VAL A 99 -6.29 -4.16 14.18
N SER A 100 -5.28 -4.36 15.02
CA SER A 100 -4.77 -3.34 15.94
C SER A 100 -3.68 -2.47 15.33
N THR A 101 -2.89 -3.02 14.40
CA THR A 101 -1.73 -2.35 13.80
C THR A 101 -1.49 -2.91 12.40
N VAL A 102 -1.12 -2.04 11.47
CA VAL A 102 -0.72 -2.37 10.11
C VAL A 102 0.72 -1.97 9.91
N VAL A 103 1.48 -2.85 9.25
CA VAL A 103 2.83 -2.58 8.81
C VAL A 103 2.78 -2.16 7.34
N MET A 104 3.27 -0.96 7.04
CA MET A 104 3.29 -0.39 5.70
C MET A 104 4.59 -0.78 4.98
N THR A 105 4.52 -0.81 3.65
CA THR A 105 5.70 -0.91 2.80
C THR A 105 6.06 0.49 2.32
N ASN A 106 7.22 1.01 2.73
CA ASN A 106 7.62 2.39 2.47
C ASN A 106 8.87 2.44 1.59
N ASP A 107 8.72 3.01 0.39
CA ASP A 107 9.78 3.12 -0.61
C ASP A 107 10.36 4.56 -0.63
N PRO A 108 11.56 4.79 -0.06
CA PRO A 108 12.14 6.12 0.00
C PRO A 108 12.61 6.66 -1.36
N LEU A 109 12.63 5.81 -2.39
CA LEU A 109 13.00 6.19 -3.75
C LEU A 109 11.77 6.40 -4.65
N ASP A 110 10.56 6.17 -4.12
CA ASP A 110 9.34 6.63 -4.77
C ASP A 110 9.18 8.16 -4.59
N PRO A 111 9.10 8.96 -5.66
CA PRO A 111 9.09 10.42 -5.53
C PRO A 111 7.90 10.98 -4.75
N GLU A 112 6.72 10.37 -4.91
CA GLU A 112 5.50 10.83 -4.23
C GLU A 112 5.57 10.50 -2.74
N GLU A 113 5.97 9.27 -2.41
CA GLU A 113 6.10 8.85 -1.01
C GLU A 113 7.23 9.59 -0.29
N ALA A 114 8.39 9.74 -0.94
CA ALA A 114 9.54 10.45 -0.37
C ALA A 114 9.20 11.89 0.01
N ALA A 115 8.43 12.59 -0.83
CA ALA A 115 7.98 13.96 -0.56
C ALA A 115 7.12 14.04 0.72
N VAL A 116 6.21 13.07 0.91
CA VAL A 116 5.35 12.99 2.12
C VAL A 116 6.21 12.84 3.38
N TRP A 117 7.18 11.93 3.36
CA TRP A 117 8.08 11.73 4.50
C TRP A 117 8.97 12.92 4.81
N LEU A 118 9.51 13.59 3.78
CA LEU A 118 10.37 14.77 3.92
C LEU A 118 9.62 15.98 4.48
N ASN A 119 8.36 16.16 4.08
CA ASN A 119 7.48 17.21 4.60
C ASN A 119 7.07 16.99 6.07
N GLY A 120 7.28 15.77 6.59
CA GLY A 120 6.96 15.38 7.95
C GLY A 120 5.56 14.79 8.06
N VAL A 121 5.48 13.59 8.63
CA VAL A 121 4.24 12.84 8.78
C VAL A 121 3.89 12.77 10.26
N ALA A 122 2.61 12.96 10.60
CA ALA A 122 2.12 12.73 11.95
C ALA A 122 2.23 11.24 12.28
N SER A 123 2.78 10.90 13.44
CA SER A 123 2.85 9.51 13.88
C SER A 123 1.47 9.01 14.30
N ASP A 124 0.94 8.04 13.56
CA ASP A 124 -0.18 7.22 13.98
C ASP A 124 0.35 5.89 14.52
N LYS A 125 -0.07 5.51 15.73
CA LYS A 125 0.37 4.27 16.38
C LYS A 125 -0.14 3.02 15.65
N GLN A 126 -1.20 3.14 14.87
CA GLN A 126 -1.79 2.03 14.13
C GLN A 126 -1.02 1.72 12.84
N PHE A 127 -0.12 2.60 12.39
CA PHE A 127 0.65 2.45 11.16
C PHE A 127 2.15 2.42 11.45
N CYS A 128 2.76 1.25 11.31
CA CYS A 128 4.21 1.07 11.45
C CYS A 128 4.87 1.10 10.07
N ALA A 129 5.88 1.94 9.91
CA ALA A 129 6.64 2.00 8.68
C ALA A 129 7.67 0.86 8.59
N VAL A 130 7.81 0.26 7.40
CA VAL A 130 8.92 -0.65 7.08
C VAL A 130 9.59 -0.20 5.79
N LEU A 131 10.92 -0.15 5.84
CA LEU A 131 11.75 0.29 4.73
C LEU A 131 11.81 -0.78 3.64
N ARG A 132 11.27 -0.45 2.47
CA ARG A 132 11.41 -1.24 1.25
C ARG A 132 12.77 -0.95 0.61
N LEU A 133 13.49 -2.00 0.23
CA LEU A 133 14.87 -1.89 -0.30
C LEU A 133 15.06 -2.47 -1.70
N ASP A 134 14.00 -2.96 -2.35
CA ASP A 134 14.07 -3.64 -3.66
C ASP A 134 14.79 -2.79 -4.72
N ARG A 135 14.49 -1.49 -4.80
CA ARG A 135 15.12 -0.58 -5.76
C ARG A 135 16.62 -0.42 -5.54
N ILE A 136 17.08 -0.55 -4.29
CA ILE A 136 18.50 -0.45 -3.92
C ILE A 136 19.21 -1.79 -4.14
N LEU A 137 18.60 -2.90 -3.70
CA LEU A 137 19.25 -4.21 -3.68
C LEU A 137 19.16 -4.93 -5.03
N CYS A 138 18.03 -4.80 -5.73
CA CYS A 138 17.75 -5.56 -6.95
C CYS A 138 17.88 -4.70 -8.21
N ASN A 139 17.60 -3.39 -8.12
CA ASN A 139 17.54 -2.50 -9.28
C ASN A 139 18.51 -1.31 -9.17
N TRP A 140 19.70 -1.54 -8.59
CA TRP A 140 20.68 -0.48 -8.33
C TRP A 140 21.03 0.36 -9.55
N THR A 141 21.32 -0.30 -10.69
CA THR A 141 21.76 0.33 -11.94
C THR A 141 20.80 1.40 -12.46
N THR A 142 19.50 1.28 -12.14
CA THR A 142 18.47 2.21 -12.56
C THR A 142 18.08 3.25 -11.50
N HIS A 143 18.50 3.08 -10.25
CA HIS A 143 18.02 3.90 -9.13
C HIS A 143 19.11 4.64 -8.35
N TRP A 144 20.40 4.32 -8.56
CA TRP A 144 21.49 4.94 -7.80
C TRP A 144 21.57 6.47 -7.98
N GLN A 145 21.15 7.00 -9.14
CA GLN A 145 21.13 8.44 -9.39
C GLN A 145 20.17 9.19 -8.48
N VAL A 146 19.09 8.55 -8.01
CA VAL A 146 18.13 9.16 -7.08
C VAL A 146 18.83 9.43 -5.74
N LEU A 147 19.59 8.46 -5.24
CA LEU A 147 20.40 8.63 -4.04
C LEU A 147 21.52 9.66 -4.23
N ALA A 148 22.18 9.66 -5.40
CA ALA A 148 23.19 10.66 -5.72
C ALA A 148 22.60 12.09 -5.72
N GLY A 149 21.42 12.26 -6.31
CA GLY A 149 20.68 13.53 -6.32
C GLY A 149 20.21 13.98 -4.93
N GLN A 150 19.98 13.05 -4.00
CA GLN A 150 19.70 13.33 -2.58
C GLN A 150 20.98 13.66 -1.77
N GLY A 151 22.16 13.67 -2.40
CA GLY A 151 23.43 14.03 -1.76
C GLY A 151 24.21 12.85 -1.16
N TYR A 152 23.78 11.61 -1.39
CA TYR A 152 24.54 10.43 -1.00
C TYR A 152 25.72 10.22 -1.95
N ARG A 153 26.89 9.85 -1.41
CA ARG A 153 28.06 9.49 -2.22
C ARG A 153 27.91 8.06 -2.70
N VAL A 154 27.40 7.89 -3.91
CA VAL A 154 27.15 6.60 -4.54
C VAL A 154 27.56 6.63 -6.00
N ASP A 155 27.84 5.46 -6.58
CA ASP A 155 28.18 5.30 -7.99
C ASP A 155 27.45 4.09 -8.59
N GLU A 156 27.41 4.03 -9.91
CA GLU A 156 26.74 2.96 -10.68
C GLU A 156 27.22 1.56 -10.30
N GLN A 157 28.48 1.39 -9.88
CA GLN A 157 29.06 0.09 -9.56
C GLN A 157 28.80 -0.36 -8.12
N ALA A 158 28.07 0.45 -7.33
CA ALA A 158 27.93 0.25 -5.89
C ALA A 158 29.31 0.06 -5.22
N SER A 159 30.33 0.77 -5.70
CA SER A 159 31.71 0.52 -5.29
C SER A 159 31.91 0.82 -3.80
N GLY A 160 32.96 0.29 -3.18
CA GLY A 160 33.34 0.58 -1.79
C GLY A 160 33.62 2.07 -1.49
N LYS A 161 33.65 2.95 -2.51
CA LYS A 161 33.64 4.42 -2.34
C LYS A 161 32.28 4.97 -1.89
N SER A 162 31.25 4.12 -1.85
CA SER A 162 29.98 4.33 -1.14
C SER A 162 30.12 4.24 0.40
N GLY A 163 31.33 4.02 0.90
CA GLY A 163 31.66 3.95 2.32
C GLY A 163 31.76 5.31 3.01
N TRP A 164 30.97 5.46 4.06
CA TRP A 164 31.15 6.28 5.27
C TRP A 164 31.73 7.69 5.10
N TRP A 165 30.84 8.67 5.29
CA TRP A 165 31.06 10.09 5.47
C TRP A 165 32.38 10.44 6.21
N THR A 166 33.29 11.17 5.54
CA THR A 166 34.58 11.65 6.10
C THR A 166 34.74 13.17 6.08
N GLY A 167 33.68 13.96 5.88
CA GLY A 167 33.79 15.42 5.71
C GLY A 167 32.86 16.21 6.63
N THR A 168 33.44 17.06 7.49
CA THR A 168 32.87 17.96 8.50
C THR A 168 31.89 19.05 7.99
N SER A 169 30.94 18.70 7.13
CA SER A 169 29.88 19.61 6.68
C SER A 169 28.53 19.00 7.07
N ALA A 170 27.95 19.49 8.16
CA ALA A 170 26.73 18.99 8.77
C ALA A 170 25.52 18.96 7.80
N CYS A 171 25.40 17.88 7.01
CA CYS A 171 24.13 17.41 6.49
C CYS A 171 23.56 16.48 7.54
N ASN A 172 22.48 16.89 8.19
CA ASN A 172 21.91 16.25 9.37
C ASN A 172 21.32 14.86 9.01
N PRO A 173 22.04 13.73 9.18
CA PRO A 173 21.54 12.40 8.81
C PRO A 173 20.56 11.88 9.88
N CYS A 174 20.42 12.63 10.98
CA CYS A 174 19.59 12.28 12.12
C CYS A 174 18.09 12.45 11.86
N THR A 175 17.66 13.15 10.82
CA THR A 175 16.24 13.46 10.59
C THR A 175 15.38 12.21 10.35
N TRP A 176 15.91 11.16 9.72
CA TRP A 176 15.16 9.92 9.50
C TRP A 176 15.19 8.99 10.72
N ARG A 177 16.37 8.78 11.32
CA ARG A 177 16.54 7.87 12.46
C ARG A 177 15.87 8.37 13.75
N SER A 178 15.71 9.68 13.92
CA SER A 178 15.00 10.26 15.06
C SER A 178 13.48 10.28 14.88
N ARG A 179 12.98 10.20 13.64
CA ARG A 179 11.53 10.24 13.33
C ARG A 179 10.87 8.85 13.30
N CYS A 180 11.64 7.78 13.14
CA CYS A 180 11.13 6.39 13.21
C CYS A 180 11.21 5.76 14.62
N ARG A 181 11.52 6.52 15.68
CA ARG A 181 11.50 5.97 17.05
C ARG A 181 10.06 5.87 17.56
N THR A 182 9.54 4.66 17.66
CA THR A 182 8.44 4.34 18.57
C THR A 182 8.86 4.63 20.02
N PRO A 183 7.94 5.07 20.91
CA PRO A 183 8.26 5.23 22.33
C PRO A 183 8.65 3.87 22.91
N SER A 184 9.90 3.75 23.32
CA SER A 184 10.43 2.58 24.00
C SER A 184 9.82 2.53 25.40
N ASN A 185 8.87 1.63 25.61
CA ASN A 185 8.41 1.26 26.96
C ASN A 185 8.21 -0.25 27.04
N ILE A 186 9.32 -0.99 26.88
CA ILE A 186 9.47 -2.32 27.45
C ILE A 186 10.78 -2.30 28.23
N ARG A 187 10.68 -2.01 29.53
CA ARG A 187 11.74 -2.32 30.50
C ARG A 187 11.89 -3.84 30.53
N ALA A 188 12.98 -4.35 29.97
CA ALA A 188 13.44 -5.68 30.26
C ALA A 188 13.96 -5.70 31.71
N THR A 189 13.12 -6.14 32.63
CA THR A 189 13.52 -6.46 34.00
C THR A 189 14.20 -7.83 33.97
N LEU A 190 15.53 -7.84 33.88
CA LEU A 190 16.33 -9.01 34.21
C LEU A 190 16.40 -9.11 35.73
N SER A 191 15.53 -9.94 36.33
CA SER A 191 15.74 -10.46 37.68
C SER A 191 16.30 -11.87 37.58
N ALA A 192 17.53 -12.02 38.06
CA ALA A 192 18.15 -13.29 38.40
C ALA A 192 17.24 -14.13 39.31
N ILE A 193 17.12 -15.43 39.05
CA ILE A 193 16.93 -16.48 40.06
C ILE A 193 17.62 -17.75 39.54
N ASP A 194 18.63 -18.17 40.31
CA ASP A 194 19.26 -19.50 40.30
C ASP A 194 18.25 -20.61 40.63
N CYS A 195 18.35 -21.72 39.91
CA CYS A 195 18.13 -23.10 40.38
C CYS A 195 18.76 -24.07 39.37
#